data_AF-A0A533XAI0-F1
#
_entry.id   AF-A0A533XAI0-F1
#
_cell.length_a   1.000
_cell.length_b   1.000
_cell.length_c   1.000
_cell.angle_alpha   90.00
_cell.angle_beta   90.00
_cell.angle_gamma   90.00
#
_symmetry.space_group_name_H-M   'P 1'
#
loop_
_entity.id
_entity.type
_entity.pdbx_description
1 polymer ?
#
loop_
_entity_poly.entity_id
_entity_poly.type
_entity_poly.pdbx_seq_one_letter_code
_entity_poly.pdbx_strand_id
1 'polypeptide(L)'
;MTTLDPAQDHWRIATAYTHEATAMRQKAEELFKQAAHYERLFGADSEWVTGSKLLAQFYEEAARERERLAEVHVGLAGGHGSVPVPRLDSR
;
A
#
# COMPACT_ATOMS: atom_id res chain seq x y z
N MET A 1 27.02 3.57 21.11
CA MET A 1 26.25 4.34 20.11
C MET A 1 25.83 3.37 19.03
N THR A 2 24.55 3.04 18.94
CA THR A 2 24.00 2.23 17.85
C THR A 2 24.04 3.07 16.58
N THR A 3 24.91 2.72 15.64
CA THR A 3 24.91 3.27 14.29
C THR A 3 23.55 3.01 13.65
N LEU A 4 22.83 4.09 13.34
CA LEU A 4 21.58 4.05 12.58
C LEU A 4 21.95 3.58 11.17
N ASP A 5 21.39 2.45 10.72
CA ASP A 5 21.54 1.96 9.34
C ASP A 5 20.30 2.41 8.53
N PRO A 6 20.45 3.40 7.63
CA PRO A 6 19.33 3.89 6.82
C PRO A 6 18.68 2.81 5.96
N ALA A 7 19.43 1.79 5.52
CA ALA A 7 18.87 0.67 4.77
C ALA A 7 17.94 -0.17 5.65
N GLN A 8 18.31 -0.40 6.91
CA GLN A 8 17.48 -1.11 7.88
C GLN A 8 16.17 -0.36 8.15
N ASP A 9 16.21 0.97 8.21
CA ASP A 9 15.01 1.78 8.41
C ASP A 9 14.09 1.74 7.18
N HIS A 10 14.64 1.82 5.96
CA HIS A 10 13.85 1.64 4.74
C HIS A 10 13.19 0.25 4.64
N TRP A 11 13.89 -0.81 5.03
CA TRP A 11 13.29 -2.16 5.10
C TRP A 11 12.13 -2.24 6.11
N ARG A 12 12.27 -1.60 7.28
CA ARG A 12 11.18 -1.54 8.28
C ARG A 12 9.97 -0.79 7.74
N ILE A 13 10.18 0.34 7.08
CA ILE A 13 9.10 1.13 6.47
C ILE A 13 8.40 0.32 5.37
N ALA A 14 9.16 -0.32 4.49
CA ALA A 14 8.60 -1.19 3.45
C ALA A 14 7.74 -2.30 4.04
N THR A 15 8.22 -2.97 5.09
CA THR A 15 7.47 -4.03 5.78
C THR A 15 6.17 -3.50 6.37
N ALA A 16 6.18 -2.31 6.97
CA ALA A 16 4.97 -1.69 7.51
C ALA A 16 3.93 -1.43 6.41
N TYR A 17 4.34 -0.83 5.30
CA TYR A 17 3.44 -0.59 4.17
C TYR A 17 2.89 -1.89 3.55
N THR A 18 3.69 -2.95 3.46
CA THR A 18 3.22 -4.26 3.00
C THR A 18 2.14 -4.85 3.92
N HIS A 19 2.32 -4.72 5.25
CA HIS A 19 1.30 -5.16 6.21
C HIS A 19 0.01 -4.34 6.09
N GLU A 20 0.13 -3.02 5.93
CA GLU A 20 -1.03 -2.15 5.71
C GLU A 20 -1.76 -2.48 4.42
N ALA A 21 -1.04 -2.71 3.32
CA ALA A 21 -1.62 -3.15 2.05
C ALA A 21 -2.42 -4.45 2.21
N THR A 22 -1.85 -5.42 2.94
CA THR A 22 -2.50 -6.70 3.21
C THR A 22 -3.79 -6.52 4.01
N ALA A 23 -3.76 -5.71 5.07
CA ALA A 23 -4.95 -5.41 5.87
C ALA A 23 -6.04 -4.71 5.04
N MET A 24 -5.66 -3.78 4.17
CA MET A 24 -6.59 -3.09 3.28
C MET A 24 -7.23 -4.05 2.28
N ARG A 25 -6.47 -4.97 1.67
CA ARG A 25 -7.04 -6.00 0.79
C ARG A 25 -8.04 -6.90 1.49
N GLN A 26 -7.70 -7.37 2.69
CA GLN A 26 -8.62 -8.15 3.50
C GLN A 26 -9.93 -7.37 3.74
N LYS A 27 -9.82 -6.06 3.99
CA LYS A 27 -11.01 -5.22 4.17
C LYS A 27 -11.83 -5.08 2.88
N ALA A 28 -11.19 -4.92 1.74
CA ALA A 28 -11.85 -4.87 0.44
C ALA A 28 -12.61 -6.18 0.16
N GLU A 29 -11.98 -7.34 0.43
CA GLU A 29 -12.62 -8.65 0.26
C GLU A 29 -13.83 -8.86 1.19
N GLU A 30 -13.73 -8.43 2.45
CA GLU A 30 -14.85 -8.44 3.40
C GLU A 30 -16.05 -7.64 2.86
N LEU A 31 -15.78 -6.42 2.39
CA LEU A 31 -16.81 -5.53 1.86
C LEU A 31 -17.43 -6.07 0.57
N PHE A 32 -16.65 -6.73 -0.28
CA PHE A 32 -17.18 -7.40 -1.47
C PHE A 32 -18.14 -8.54 -1.09
N LYS A 33 -17.76 -9.37 -0.11
CA LYS A 33 -18.64 -10.42 0.43
C LYS A 33 -19.91 -9.84 1.06
N GLN A 34 -19.77 -8.72 1.77
CA GLN A 34 -20.88 -8.01 2.39
C GLN A 34 -21.83 -7.40 1.36
N ALA A 35 -21.31 -6.81 0.29
CA ALA A 35 -22.11 -6.32 -0.83
C ALA A 35 -22.98 -7.43 -1.46
N ALA A 36 -22.40 -8.62 -1.66
CA ALA A 36 -23.14 -9.78 -2.16
C ALA A 36 -24.21 -10.30 -1.18
N HIS A 37 -24.04 -10.06 0.12
CA HIS A 37 -25.08 -10.33 1.11
C HIS A 37 -26.20 -9.29 1.04
N TYR A 38 -25.87 -8.02 0.98
CA TYR A 38 -26.84 -6.93 0.86
C TYR A 38 -27.63 -6.97 -0.44
N GLU A 39 -27.01 -7.38 -1.54
CA GLU A 39 -27.68 -7.52 -2.83
C GLU A 39 -28.83 -8.55 -2.77
N ARG A 40 -28.64 -9.63 -2.01
CA ARG A 40 -29.69 -10.65 -1.78
C ARG A 40 -30.83 -10.17 -0.88
N LEU A 41 -30.56 -9.23 0.04
CA LEU A 41 -31.54 -8.75 1.01
C LEU A 41 -32.32 -7.53 0.51
N PHE A 42 -31.63 -6.62 -0.17
CA PHE A 42 -32.12 -5.28 -0.48
C PHE A 42 -32.16 -4.97 -1.98
N GLY A 43 -31.70 -5.90 -2.83
CA GLY A 43 -31.57 -5.70 -4.27
C GLY A 43 -30.27 -4.99 -4.65
N ALA A 44 -29.90 -5.10 -5.93
CA ALA A 44 -28.62 -4.59 -6.45
C ALA A 44 -28.50 -3.05 -6.41
N ASP A 45 -29.62 -2.35 -6.54
CA ASP A 45 -29.66 -0.87 -6.59
C ASP A 45 -29.70 -0.22 -5.20
N SER A 46 -29.65 -1.02 -4.13
CA SER A 46 -29.63 -0.52 -2.77
C SER A 46 -28.36 0.31 -2.49
N GLU A 47 -28.50 1.41 -1.74
CA GLU A 47 -27.37 2.20 -1.26
C GLU A 47 -26.38 1.36 -0.42
N TRP A 48 -26.87 0.34 0.28
CA TRP A 48 -26.01 -0.59 1.02
C TRP A 48 -25.07 -1.39 0.11
N VAL A 49 -25.56 -1.82 -1.05
CA VAL A 49 -24.77 -2.53 -2.06
C VAL A 49 -23.78 -1.57 -2.70
N THR A 50 -24.26 -0.41 -3.13
CA THR A 50 -23.45 0.62 -3.79
C THR A 50 -22.33 1.11 -2.86
N GLY A 51 -22.65 1.48 -1.63
CA GLY A 51 -21.68 1.95 -0.64
C GLY A 51 -20.63 0.89 -0.30
N SER A 52 -21.03 -0.38 -0.15
CA SER A 52 -20.09 -1.47 0.13
C SER A 52 -19.14 -1.72 -1.05
N LYS A 53 -19.63 -1.65 -2.30
CA LYS A 53 -18.80 -1.76 -3.51
C LYS A 53 -17.80 -0.60 -3.63
N LEU A 54 -18.25 0.63 -3.37
CA LEU A 54 -17.37 1.81 -3.38
C LEU A 54 -16.28 1.73 -2.29
N LEU A 55 -16.64 1.31 -1.08
CA LEU A 55 -15.65 1.12 -0.02
C LEU A 55 -14.65 0.01 -0.35
N ALA A 56 -15.11 -1.10 -0.95
CA ALA A 56 -14.21 -2.16 -1.38
C ALA A 56 -13.20 -1.64 -2.42
N GLN A 57 -13.65 -0.86 -3.40
CA GLN A 57 -12.77 -0.22 -4.38
C GLN A 57 -11.77 0.74 -3.73
N PHE A 58 -12.23 1.57 -2.79
CA PHE A 58 -11.36 2.48 -2.04
C PHE A 58 -10.23 1.72 -1.33
N TYR A 59 -10.56 0.64 -0.61
CA TYR A 59 -9.54 -0.14 0.11
C TYR A 59 -8.58 -0.87 -0.84
N GLU A 60 -9.06 -1.33 -1.99
CA GLU A 60 -8.22 -1.95 -3.03
C GLU A 60 -7.22 -0.92 -3.62
N GLU A 61 -7.68 0.28 -3.94
CA GLU A 61 -6.82 1.37 -4.43
C GLU A 61 -5.81 1.81 -3.37
N ALA A 62 -6.26 1.94 -2.11
CA ALA A 62 -5.38 2.27 -1.00
C ALA A 62 -4.31 1.19 -0.78
N ALA A 63 -4.67 -0.09 -0.89
CA ALA A 63 -3.71 -1.19 -0.80
C ALA A 63 -2.62 -1.09 -1.87
N ARG A 64 -3.00 -0.82 -3.12
CA ARG A 64 -2.05 -0.64 -4.24
C ARG A 64 -1.09 0.52 -4.00
N GLU A 65 -1.56 1.64 -3.46
CA GLU A 65 -0.66 2.74 -3.14
C GLU A 65 0.32 2.37 -2.01
N ARG A 66 -0.13 1.62 -1.00
CA ARG A 66 0.78 1.13 0.04
C ARG A 66 1.84 0.19 -0.52
N GLU A 67 1.50 -0.69 -1.45
CA GLU A 67 2.49 -1.52 -2.13
C GLU A 67 3.49 -0.72 -2.94
N ARG A 68 3.02 0.27 -3.69
CA ARG A 68 3.89 1.17 -4.45
C ARG A 68 4.90 1.87 -3.54
N LEU A 69 4.44 2.35 -2.37
CA LEU A 69 5.32 2.95 -1.36
C LEU A 69 6.30 1.93 -0.77
N ALA A 70 5.86 0.69 -0.51
CA ALA A 70 6.74 -0.37 -0.05
C ALA A 70 7.86 -0.66 -1.06
N GLU A 71 7.53 -0.76 -2.35
CA GLU A 71 8.49 -0.95 -3.45
C GLU A 71 9.53 0.17 -3.52
N VAL A 72 9.10 1.43 -3.38
CA VAL A 72 10.01 2.59 -3.32
C VAL A 72 11.02 2.42 -2.18
N HIS A 73 10.56 2.03 -0.99
CA HIS A 73 11.45 1.84 0.15
C HIS A 73 12.38 0.63 0.02
N VAL A 74 11.93 -0.48 -0.57
CA VAL A 74 12.82 -1.60 -0.93
C VAL A 74 13.91 -1.15 -1.90
N GLY A 75 13.54 -0.35 -2.91
CA GLY A 75 14.50 0.22 -3.87
C GLY A 75 15.55 1.11 -3.20
N LEU A 76 15.13 1.94 -2.24
CA LEU A 76 16.04 2.79 -1.44
C LEU A 76 16.97 1.96 -0.54
N ALA A 77 16.46 0.90 0.07
CA ALA A 77 17.26 0.01 0.91
C ALA A 77 18.31 -0.77 0.11
N GLY A 78 17.99 -1.18 -1.13
CA GLY A 78 18.92 -1.86 -2.04
C GLY A 78 19.85 -0.91 -2.83
N GLY A 79 19.54 0.39 -2.87
CA GLY A 79 20.20 1.41 -3.69
C GLY A 79 21.47 2.03 -3.11
N HIS A 80 21.92 1.62 -1.92
CA HIS A 80 23.15 2.12 -1.27
C HIS A 80 24.48 1.69 -1.95
N GLY A 81 24.46 1.40 -3.26
CA GLY A 81 25.64 1.03 -4.05
C GLY A 81 25.96 1.95 -5.25
N SER A 82 25.11 2.91 -5.61
CA SER A 82 25.39 3.74 -6.79
C SER A 82 24.47 4.97 -6.89
N VAL A 83 24.74 5.98 -6.08
CA VAL A 83 24.42 7.36 -6.47
C VAL A 83 25.67 7.90 -7.17
N PRO A 84 25.67 8.14 -8.50
CA PRO A 84 26.77 8.82 -9.13
C PRO A 84 26.76 10.27 -8.63
N VAL A 85 27.75 10.61 -7.81
CA VAL A 85 28.03 12.00 -7.43
C VAL A 85 28.30 12.77 -8.72
N PRO A 86 27.52 13.82 -9.06
CA PRO A 86 27.86 14.66 -10.19
C PRO A 86 29.18 15.35 -9.86
N ARG A 87 30.22 15.08 -10.65
CA ARG A 87 31.46 15.86 -10.58
C ARG A 87 31.11 17.31 -10.90
N LEU A 88 31.25 18.16 -9.89
CA LEU A 88 31.35 19.60 -10.09
C LEU A 88 32.69 19.85 -10.78
N ASP A 89 32.66 19.91 -12.11
CA ASP A 89 33.78 20.40 -12.89
C ASP A 89 34.03 21.86 -12.48
N SER A 90 35.20 22.07 -11.91
CA SER A 90 35.71 23.38 -11.50
C SER A 90 35.97 24.22 -12.75
N ARG A 91 35.45 25.44 -12.79
CA ARG A 91 35.92 26.52 -13.64
C ARG A 91 36.38 27.68 -12.77
#